data_AF-A0A2N5GFP7-F1
#
_entry.id   AF-A0A2N5GFP7-F1
#
_cell.length_a   1.000
_cell.length_b   1.000
_cell.length_c   1.000
_cell.angle_alpha   90.00
_cell.angle_beta   90.00
_cell.angle_gamma   90.00
#
_symmetry.space_group_name_H-M   'P 1'
#
loop_
_entity.id
_entity.type
_entity.pdbx_description
1 polymer ?
#
loop_
_entity_poly.entity_id
_entity_poly.type
_entity_poly.pdbx_seq_one_letter_code
_entity_poly.pdbx_strand_id
1 'polypeptide(L)'
;MYHDSAGGNWIEQNEDGKITKYRYNELNELVEARDKKYFYDVNGNLVEKETREGTIKYNYTTDNRLKGVYYPDGSLVEYEYDALRRKASRHQGEKRPEKADGQSALRRNNPVPV
;
A
#
# COMPACT_ATOMS: atom_id res chain seq x y z
N MET A 1 -23.13 6.04 -15.55
CA MET A 1 -22.55 6.88 -14.49
C MET A 1 -23.55 6.90 -13.35
N TYR A 2 -23.37 6.08 -12.31
CA TYR A 2 -24.20 6.14 -11.11
C TYR A 2 -23.32 6.65 -9.97
N HIS A 3 -23.68 7.81 -9.43
CA HIS A 3 -23.36 8.18 -8.06
C HIS A 3 -24.51 7.66 -7.21
N ASP A 4 -24.22 6.91 -6.15
CA ASP A 4 -25.17 6.78 -5.06
C ASP A 4 -24.72 7.63 -3.86
N SER A 5 -25.67 8.43 -3.44
CA SER A 5 -25.61 9.35 -2.33
C SER A 5 -25.90 8.56 -1.07
N ALA A 6 -24.86 7.99 -0.45
CA ALA A 6 -24.75 7.72 0.99
C ALA A 6 -23.40 7.03 1.26
N GLY A 7 -22.41 7.81 1.73
CA GLY A 7 -21.31 7.23 2.50
C GLY A 7 -20.10 6.69 1.74
N GLY A 8 -19.22 7.59 1.28
CA GLY A 8 -17.80 7.27 1.07
C GLY A 8 -17.44 6.53 -0.23
N ASN A 9 -17.66 7.19 -1.38
CA ASN A 9 -17.08 6.90 -2.70
C ASN A 9 -16.91 5.43 -3.09
N TRP A 10 -18.02 4.75 -3.37
CA TRP A 10 -18.01 3.56 -4.22
C TRP A 10 -17.96 3.99 -5.69
N ILE A 11 -16.87 3.71 -6.38
CA ILE A 11 -16.88 3.73 -7.85
C ILE A 11 -17.11 2.31 -8.33
N GLU A 12 -18.18 2.09 -9.08
CA GLU A 12 -18.41 0.84 -9.80
C GLU A 12 -17.86 0.98 -11.21
N GLN A 13 -16.78 0.25 -11.53
CA GLN A 13 -16.29 0.13 -12.90
C GLN A 13 -16.71 -1.22 -13.47
N ASN A 14 -17.59 -1.17 -14.48
CA ASN A 14 -17.98 -2.33 -15.28
C ASN A 14 -17.02 -2.45 -16.48
N GLU A 15 -15.95 -3.21 -16.34
CA GLU A 15 -15.31 -3.89 -17.47
C GLU A 15 -15.88 -5.32 -17.51
N ASP A 16 -16.71 -5.60 -18.52
CA ASP A 16 -17.29 -6.93 -18.81
C ASP A 16 -18.20 -7.56 -17.74
N GLY A 17 -18.81 -6.74 -16.86
CA GLY A 17 -19.74 -7.21 -15.82
C GLY A 17 -19.06 -7.64 -14.50
N LYS A 18 -17.76 -7.38 -14.34
CA LYS A 18 -17.07 -7.56 -13.05
C LYS A 18 -17.17 -6.28 -12.21
N ILE A 19 -18.16 -6.25 -11.32
CA ILE A 19 -18.27 -5.22 -10.27
C ILE A 19 -16.97 -5.18 -9.47
N THR A 20 -16.27 -4.04 -9.55
CA THR A 20 -15.08 -3.79 -8.75
C THR A 20 -15.41 -2.72 -7.73
N LYS A 21 -15.53 -3.12 -6.46
CA LYS A 21 -15.79 -2.21 -5.36
C LYS A 21 -14.49 -1.53 -4.93
N TYR A 22 -14.52 -0.20 -4.84
CA TYR A 22 -13.43 0.60 -4.31
C TYR A 22 -13.93 1.45 -3.15
N ARG A 23 -13.10 1.66 -2.13
CA ARG A 23 -13.36 2.55 -0.99
C ARG A 23 -12.17 3.45 -0.78
N TYR A 24 -12.43 4.72 -0.52
CA TYR A 24 -11.41 5.73 -0.26
C TYR A 24 -11.53 6.28 1.17
N ASN A 25 -10.42 6.79 1.72
CA ASN A 25 -10.44 7.58 2.95
C ASN A 25 -10.66 9.08 2.67
N GLU A 26 -10.70 9.90 3.73
CA GLU A 26 -10.90 11.36 3.65
C GLU A 26 -9.80 12.10 2.86
N LEU A 27 -8.63 11.47 2.67
CA LEU A 27 -7.53 11.98 1.88
C LEU A 27 -7.58 11.53 0.41
N ASN A 28 -8.69 10.89 -0.01
CA ASN A 28 -8.85 10.25 -1.32
C ASN A 28 -7.82 9.14 -1.59
N GLU A 29 -7.27 8.51 -0.56
CA GLU A 29 -6.41 7.34 -0.69
C GLU A 29 -7.27 6.06 -0.76
N LEU A 30 -6.92 5.14 -1.66
CA LEU A 30 -7.64 3.89 -1.85
C LEU A 30 -7.39 2.96 -0.65
N VAL A 31 -8.38 2.73 0.22
CA VAL A 31 -8.23 1.87 1.41
C VAL A 31 -8.76 0.45 1.19
N GLU A 32 -9.64 0.24 0.21
CA GLU A 32 -10.17 -1.08 -0.12
C GLU A 32 -10.45 -1.19 -1.62
N ALA A 33 -10.04 -2.30 -2.22
CA ALA A 33 -10.43 -2.66 -3.59
C ALA A 33 -10.70 -4.17 -3.68
N ARG A 34 -11.95 -4.55 -3.93
CA ARG A 34 -12.41 -5.96 -3.89
C ARG A 34 -12.08 -6.63 -2.55
N ASP A 35 -11.12 -7.56 -2.56
CA ASP A 35 -10.63 -8.35 -1.45
C ASP A 35 -9.30 -7.83 -0.88
N LYS A 36 -8.86 -6.65 -1.32
CA LYS A 36 -7.57 -6.06 -0.95
C LYS A 36 -7.79 -4.87 -0.04
N LYS A 37 -7.00 -4.78 1.02
CA LYS A 37 -6.94 -3.62 1.92
C LYS A 37 -5.58 -2.95 1.82
N TYR A 38 -5.59 -1.64 1.95
CA TYR A 38 -4.42 -0.79 1.77
C TYR A 38 -4.26 0.10 3.00
N PHE A 39 -3.02 0.26 3.44
CA PHE A 39 -2.66 1.01 4.64
C PHE A 39 -1.55 1.99 4.30
N TYR A 40 -1.73 3.24 4.72
CA TYR A 40 -0.81 4.32 4.40
C TYR A 40 -0.18 4.89 5.66
N ASP A 41 1.04 5.40 5.54
CA ASP A 41 1.67 6.22 6.58
C ASP A 41 1.13 7.66 6.55
N VAL A 42 1.68 8.51 7.41
CA VAL A 42 1.34 9.94 7.51
C VAL A 42 1.70 10.75 6.26
N ASN A 43 2.63 10.26 5.45
CA ASN A 43 3.11 10.90 4.23
C ASN A 43 2.35 10.43 2.98
N GLY A 44 1.40 9.50 3.13
CA GLY A 44 0.64 8.91 2.03
C GLY A 44 1.38 7.80 1.29
N ASN A 45 2.43 7.24 1.88
CA ASN A 45 3.09 6.07 1.34
C ASN A 45 2.32 4.80 1.73
N LEU A 46 2.08 3.91 0.77
CA LEU A 46 1.47 2.60 1.03
C LEU A 46 2.45 1.74 1.84
N VAL A 47 2.18 1.47 3.10
CA VAL A 47 3.05 0.66 3.99
C VAL A 47 2.64 -0.79 4.09
N GLU A 48 1.37 -1.09 3.84
CA GLU A 48 0.87 -2.46 3.86
C GLU A 48 -0.26 -2.66 2.85
N LYS A 49 -0.25 -3.82 2.22
CA LYS A 49 -1.30 -4.30 1.33
C LYS A 49 -1.67 -5.71 1.73
N GLU A 50 -2.89 -5.89 2.20
CA GLU A 50 -3.45 -7.21 2.50
C GLU A 50 -4.16 -7.73 1.25
N THR A 51 -3.87 -8.97 0.87
CA THR A 51 -4.56 -9.69 -0.20
C THR A 51 -4.97 -11.07 0.31
N ARG A 52 -5.76 -11.82 -0.47
CA ARG A 52 -6.06 -13.23 -0.18
C ARG A 52 -4.81 -14.13 -0.11
N GLU A 53 -3.74 -13.75 -0.80
CA GLU A 53 -2.48 -14.52 -0.86
C GLU A 53 -1.54 -14.17 0.31
N GLY A 54 -1.88 -13.14 1.08
CA GLY A 54 -1.15 -12.70 2.26
C GLY A 54 -0.85 -11.21 2.27
N THR A 55 0.03 -10.81 3.17
CA THR A 55 0.34 -9.40 3.41
C THR A 55 1.66 -9.00 2.77
N ILE A 56 1.62 -7.98 1.91
CA ILE A 56 2.81 -7.32 1.36
C ILE A 56 3.11 -6.08 2.19
N LYS A 57 4.35 -5.92 2.63
CA LYS A 57 4.80 -4.76 3.41
C LYS A 57 5.80 -3.93 2.63
N TYR A 58 5.72 -2.62 2.79
CA TYR A 58 6.57 -1.66 2.11
C TYR A 58 7.27 -0.79 3.15
N ASN A 59 8.58 -0.64 3.00
CA ASN A 59 9.40 0.22 3.85
C ASN A 59 9.95 1.37 3.03
N TYR A 60 10.03 2.55 3.64
CA TYR A 60 10.49 3.77 3.01
C TYR A 60 11.69 4.36 3.77
N THR A 61 12.58 5.06 3.07
CA THR A 61 13.61 5.89 3.70
C THR A 61 12.98 7.15 4.29
N THR A 62 13.74 7.86 5.13
CA THR A 62 13.33 9.16 5.70
C THR A 62 12.96 10.22 4.66
N ASP A 63 13.45 10.07 3.43
CA ASP A 63 13.17 10.98 2.31
C ASP A 63 11.97 10.53 1.44
N ASN A 64 11.08 9.70 1.98
CA ASN A 64 9.90 9.12 1.31
C ASN A 64 10.24 8.34 0.02
N ARG A 65 11.22 7.44 0.10
CA ARG A 65 11.61 6.58 -1.04
C ARG A 65 11.46 5.13 -0.66
N LEU A 66 10.89 4.33 -1.56
CA LEU A 66 10.73 2.90 -1.35
C LEU A 66 12.09 2.23 -1.12
N LYS A 67 12.35 1.78 0.10
CA LYS A 67 13.56 1.06 0.52
C LYS A 67 13.42 -0.44 0.32
N GLY A 68 12.22 -0.99 0.54
CA GLY A 68 12.02 -2.42 0.37
C GLY A 68 10.56 -2.87 0.30
N VAL A 69 10.36 -4.06 -0.26
CA VAL A 69 9.07 -4.74 -0.40
C VAL A 69 9.22 -6.17 0.09
N TYR A 70 8.44 -6.53 1.11
CA TYR A 70 8.39 -7.87 1.71
C TYR A 70 7.13 -8.57 1.26
N TYR A 71 7.29 -9.74 0.65
CA TYR A 71 6.19 -10.53 0.12
C TYR A 71 5.77 -11.65 1.09
N PRO A 72 4.54 -12.17 0.97
CA PRO A 72 4.03 -13.24 1.83
C PRO A 72 4.83 -14.55 1.73
N ASP A 73 5.44 -14.80 0.57
CA ASP A 73 6.30 -15.96 0.31
C ASP A 73 7.68 -15.87 0.98
N GLY A 74 7.96 -14.79 1.71
CA GLY A 74 9.24 -14.52 2.35
C GLY A 74 10.29 -13.91 1.42
N SER A 75 9.96 -13.70 0.14
CA SER A 75 10.83 -12.98 -0.77
C SER A 75 10.85 -11.48 -0.43
N LEU A 76 12.00 -10.86 -0.66
CA LEU A 76 12.24 -9.45 -0.40
C LEU A 76 12.89 -8.81 -1.62
N VAL A 77 12.47 -7.59 -1.92
CA VAL A 77 13.13 -6.70 -2.87
C VAL A 77 13.58 -5.45 -2.14
N GLU A 78 14.86 -5.14 -2.16
CA GLU A 78 15.45 -3.94 -1.57
C GLU A 78 15.93 -2.98 -2.66
N TYR A 79 15.79 -1.68 -2.41
CA TYR A 79 16.22 -0.61 -3.28
C TYR A 79 17.19 0.30 -2.55
N GLU A 80 18.30 0.60 -3.21
CA GLU A 80 19.27 1.59 -2.74
C GLU A 80 19.30 2.77 -3.69
N TYR A 81 19.58 3.94 -3.13
CA TYR A 81 19.62 5.20 -3.87
C TYR A 81 20.96 5.89 -3.67
N ASP A 82 21.48 6.51 -4.73
CA ASP A 82 22.67 7.36 -4.64
C ASP A 82 22.33 8.73 -4.03
N ALA A 83 23.36 9.50 -3.67
CA ALA A 83 23.21 10.86 -3.13
C ALA A 83 22.50 11.83 -4.10
N LEU A 84 22.52 11.54 -5.40
CA LEU A 84 21.80 12.27 -6.45
C LEU A 84 20.37 11.78 -6.65
N ARG A 85 19.86 11.03 -5.69
CA ARG A 85 18.47 10.63 -5.63
C ARG A 85 18.04 9.61 -6.68
N ARG A 86 18.96 8.96 -7.40
CA ARG A 86 18.68 7.95 -8.43
C ARG A 86 18.71 6.55 -7.85
N LYS A 87 17.99 5.60 -8.47
CA LYS A 87 18.05 4.18 -8.10
C LYS A 87 19.45 3.65 -8.41
N ALA A 88 20.19 3.26 -7.39
CA ALA A 88 21.55 2.77 -7.49
C ALA A 88 21.60 1.24 -7.62
N SER A 89 20.70 0.51 -6.93
CA SER A 89 20.67 -0.95 -6.96
C SER A 89 19.32 -1.53 -6.59
N ARG A 90 19.05 -2.74 -7.09
CA ARG A 90 17.92 -3.60 -6.71
C ARG A 90 18.48 -4.95 -6.27
N HIS A 91 18.26 -5.31 -5.03
CA HIS A 91 18.63 -6.63 -4.50
C HIS A 91 17.36 -7.45 -4.28
N GLN A 92 17.36 -8.71 -4.71
CA GLN A 92 16.27 -9.66 -4.46
C GLN A 92 16.82 -10.85 -3.70
N GLY A 93 16.20 -11.20 -2.58
CA GLY A 93 16.65 -12.31 -1.73
C GLY A 93 15.54 -12.87 -0.87
N GLU A 94 15.86 -13.94 -0.16
CA GLU A 94 14.99 -14.58 0.83
C GLU A 94 15.46 -14.13 2.21
N LYS A 95 14.77 -13.19 2.86
CA LYS A 95 15.07 -12.82 4.24
C LYS A 95 13.83 -13.00 5.09
N ARG A 96 13.96 -13.81 6.15
CA ARG A 96 13.10 -13.72 7.34
C ARG A 96 13.11 -12.27 7.82
N PRO A 97 11.96 -11.67 8.15
CA PRO A 97 11.92 -10.29 8.61
C PRO A 97 12.56 -10.20 9.99
N GLU A 98 13.87 -9.93 10.02
CA GLU A 98 14.51 -9.35 11.19
C GLU A 98 14.02 -7.91 11.31
N LYS A 99 13.71 -7.53 12.55
CA LYS A 99 12.87 -6.40 12.92
C LYS A 99 13.25 -5.15 12.11
N ALA A 100 12.25 -4.53 11.48
CA ALA A 100 12.43 -3.30 10.74
C ALA A 100 12.94 -2.21 11.71
N ASP A 101 14.25 -1.99 11.72
CA ASP A 101 14.85 -0.85 12.41
C ASP A 101 14.31 0.45 11.81
N GLY A 102 13.57 1.18 12.64
CA GLY A 102 13.41 2.62 12.50
C GLY A 102 12.38 3.09 11.47
N GLN A 103 11.13 2.64 11.61
CA GLN A 103 9.93 3.49 11.56
C GLN A 103 8.73 2.58 11.81
N SER A 104 8.26 2.53 13.06
CA SER A 104 6.89 2.11 13.32
C SER A 104 5.98 3.14 12.67
N ALA A 105 5.68 2.95 11.38
CA ALA A 105 4.81 3.82 10.62
C ALA A 105 3.46 3.85 11.34
N LEU A 106 3.08 5.03 11.82
CA LEU A 106 1.73 5.29 12.31
C LEU A 106 0.77 4.97 11.17
N ARG A 107 0.07 3.83 11.29
CA ARG A 107 -0.87 3.35 10.29
C ARG A 107 -2.11 4.25 10.33
N ARG A 108 -2.47 4.87 9.20
CA ARG A 108 -3.71 5.64 9.09
C ARG A 108 -4.72 4.86 8.26
N ASN A 109 -5.80 4.41 8.91
CA ASN A 109 -6.87 3.65 8.26
C ASN A 109 -8.26 4.07 8.75
N ASN A 110 -8.62 5.36 8.60
CA ASN A 110 -10.01 5.77 8.80
C ASN A 110 -10.72 5.81 7.43
N PRO A 111 -11.54 4.80 7.07
CA PRO A 111 -12.40 4.94 5.91
C PRO A 111 -13.35 6.11 6.12
N VAL A 112 -13.77 6.78 5.04
CA VAL A 112 -14.84 7.78 5.14
C VAL A 112 -16.06 7.08 5.75
N PRO A 113 -16.59 7.53 6.90
CA PRO A 113 -17.77 6.93 7.50
C PRO A 113 -18.95 7.05 6.53
N VAL A 114 -19.79 6.01 6.54
CA VAL A 114 -21.00 5.93 5.72
C VAL A 114 -22.06 6.94 6.15
#